data_AF-A0A1S9AYR7-F1
#
_entry.id   AF-A0A1S9AYR7-F1
#
_cell.length_a   1.000
_cell.length_b   1.000
_cell.length_c   1.000
_cell.angle_alpha   90.00
_cell.angle_beta   90.00
_cell.angle_gamma   90.00
#
_symmetry.space_group_name_H-M   'P 1'
#
loop_
_entity.id
_entity.type
_entity.pdbx_description
1 polymer ?
#
loop_
_entity_poly.entity_id
_entity_poly.type
_entity_poly.pdbx_seq_one_letter_code
_entity_poly.pdbx_strand_id
1 'polypeptide(L)'
;MHPTPLIGLGRWRNLLLQDPLLPDAAWFVDTHWEPVERQRILTYLRQGRPLHHWMSHAQCEFRCQLPGSHMPDVELTDSMYLWPEMLIHQIEQHSVRLPAQFVAHALDQAAFPTAQAAEAEEGTAVDYTWWHAQPGWQQKVSTLSLLPPEEVRCYLSRYARGAIEYGSETAETVARRAQIVQELRQQID
;
A
#
# COMPACT_ATOMS: atom_id res chain seq x y z
N MET A 1 -29.31 4.84 6.72
CA MET A 1 -27.96 5.27 7.14
C MET A 1 -27.00 4.58 6.21
N HIS A 2 -26.14 5.32 5.51
CA HIS A 2 -25.08 4.67 4.74
C HIS A 2 -24.04 4.14 5.73
N PRO A 3 -23.46 2.95 5.49
CA PRO A 3 -22.37 2.45 6.32
C PRO A 3 -21.21 3.46 6.31
N THR A 4 -20.55 3.62 7.45
CA THR A 4 -19.33 4.43 7.56
C THR A 4 -18.27 3.85 6.62
N PRO A 5 -17.54 4.67 5.84
CA PRO A 5 -16.50 4.16 4.96
C PRO A 5 -15.37 3.50 5.76
N LEU A 6 -14.77 2.46 5.18
CA LEU A 6 -13.57 1.81 5.72
C LEU A 6 -12.36 2.73 5.51
N ILE A 7 -11.42 2.74 6.45
CA ILE A 7 -10.15 3.46 6.32
C ILE A 7 -9.16 2.58 5.57
N GLY A 8 -8.84 2.93 4.34
CA GLY A 8 -7.88 2.19 3.53
C GLY A 8 -6.43 2.46 3.95
N LEU A 9 -5.60 1.42 4.00
CA LEU A 9 -4.16 1.53 4.26
C LEU A 9 -3.34 0.47 3.54
N GLY A 10 -2.02 0.64 3.47
CA GLY A 10 -1.11 -0.35 2.89
C GLY A 10 -1.14 -0.43 1.36
N ARG A 11 -1.88 0.46 0.70
CA ARG A 11 -1.70 0.75 -0.74
C ARG A 11 -0.61 1.78 -0.92
N TRP A 12 0.35 1.50 -1.78
CA TRP A 12 1.52 2.35 -1.97
C TRP A 12 1.47 3.03 -3.32
N ARG A 13 2.17 4.17 -3.47
CA ARG A 13 2.41 4.69 -4.83
C ARG A 13 3.23 3.68 -5.61
N ASN A 14 2.82 3.43 -6.85
CA ASN A 14 3.63 2.74 -7.84
C ASN A 14 3.33 3.33 -9.23
N LEU A 15 4.12 2.94 -10.24
CA LEU A 15 4.04 3.53 -11.59
C LEU A 15 2.75 3.20 -12.35
N LEU A 16 2.05 2.14 -11.94
CA LEU A 16 0.87 1.61 -12.65
C LEU A 16 -0.44 2.01 -11.99
N LEU A 17 -0.40 2.44 -10.72
CA LEU A 17 -1.58 2.94 -10.03
C LEU A 17 -1.96 4.35 -10.51
N GLN A 18 -3.27 4.57 -10.54
CA GLN A 18 -3.85 5.84 -10.98
C GLN A 18 -3.50 6.98 -10.01
N ASP A 19 -3.32 6.68 -8.72
CA ASP A 19 -3.11 7.68 -7.68
C ASP A 19 -1.63 7.86 -7.30
N PRO A 20 -0.97 8.95 -7.75
CA PRO A 20 0.43 9.23 -7.45
C PRO A 20 0.63 9.86 -6.06
N LEU A 21 -0.47 10.22 -5.35
CA LEU A 21 -0.43 10.86 -4.04
C LEU A 21 -0.33 9.84 -2.89
N LEU A 22 -0.43 8.54 -3.19
CA LEU A 22 -0.21 7.51 -2.19
C LEU A 22 1.22 7.59 -1.62
N PRO A 23 1.41 7.18 -0.34
CA PRO A 23 2.74 7.12 0.25
C PRO A 23 3.63 6.06 -0.41
N ASP A 24 4.94 6.23 -0.29
CA ASP A 24 5.93 5.23 -0.72
C ASP A 24 6.16 4.20 0.40
N ALA A 25 6.18 2.90 0.06
CA ALA A 25 6.41 1.84 1.05
C ALA A 25 7.78 1.98 1.75
N ALA A 26 8.80 2.50 1.05
CA ALA A 26 10.13 2.69 1.61
C ALA A 26 10.13 3.71 2.76
N TRP A 27 9.17 4.64 2.79
CA TRP A 27 9.05 5.61 3.88
C TRP A 27 8.70 4.93 5.20
N PHE A 28 8.08 3.75 5.16
CA PHE A 28 7.57 3.06 6.34
C PHE A 28 8.53 1.99 6.85
N VAL A 29 9.73 1.85 6.28
CA VAL A 29 10.70 0.87 6.76
C VAL A 29 11.32 1.33 8.08
N ASP A 30 11.18 0.49 9.11
CA ASP A 30 11.78 0.67 10.44
C ASP A 30 12.40 -0.64 10.92
N THR A 31 13.72 -0.76 10.75
CA THR A 31 14.50 -1.93 11.19
C THR A 31 14.65 -2.04 12.69
N HIS A 32 14.26 -1.00 13.45
CA HIS A 32 14.28 -0.98 14.91
C HIS A 32 12.90 -1.24 15.51
N TRP A 33 11.92 -1.61 14.68
CA TRP A 33 10.59 -1.96 15.15
C TRP A 33 10.65 -3.15 16.10
N GLU A 34 10.08 -2.99 17.30
CA GLU A 34 10.12 -3.98 18.37
C GLU A 34 9.52 -5.33 17.90
N PRO A 35 10.28 -6.45 17.99
CA PRO A 35 9.86 -7.72 17.42
C PRO A 35 8.54 -8.30 17.97
N VAL A 36 8.26 -8.13 19.26
CA VAL A 36 7.04 -8.64 19.89
C VAL A 36 5.81 -7.86 19.40
N GLU A 37 5.89 -6.53 19.36
CA GLU A 37 4.87 -5.65 18.78
C GLU A 37 4.62 -6.01 17.31
N ARG A 38 5.68 -6.11 16.51
CA ARG A 38 5.59 -6.51 15.09
C ARG A 38 4.88 -7.84 14.93
N GLN A 39 5.23 -8.84 15.74
CA GLN A 39 4.62 -10.16 15.67
C GLN A 39 3.13 -10.13 16.05
N ARG A 40 2.74 -9.32 17.05
CA ARG A 40 1.33 -9.12 17.41
C ARG A 40 0.54 -8.49 16.27
N ILE A 41 1.09 -7.47 15.61
CA ILE A 41 0.47 -6.84 14.43
C ILE A 41 0.34 -7.82 13.27
N LEU A 42 1.36 -8.62 12.97
CA LEU A 42 1.28 -9.67 11.95
C LEU A 42 0.17 -10.68 12.25
N THR A 43 0.08 -11.14 13.49
CA THR A 43 -0.99 -12.05 13.93
C THR A 43 -2.38 -11.43 13.80
N TYR A 44 -2.51 -10.13 14.08
CA TYR A 44 -3.76 -9.40 13.90
C TYR A 44 -4.17 -9.31 12.42
N LEU A 45 -3.26 -8.83 11.56
CA LEU A 45 -3.54 -8.63 10.13
C LEU A 45 -3.91 -9.94 9.41
N ARG A 46 -3.29 -11.06 9.79
CA ARG A 46 -3.58 -12.40 9.24
C ARG A 46 -4.98 -12.93 9.60
N GLN A 47 -5.62 -12.36 10.61
CA GLN A 47 -7.01 -12.71 10.98
C GLN A 47 -8.05 -11.86 10.23
N GLY A 48 -7.59 -10.91 9.41
CA GLY A 48 -8.43 -10.07 8.56
C GLY A 48 -9.42 -10.89 7.74
N ARG A 49 -10.66 -10.42 7.67
CA ARG A 49 -11.67 -11.03 6.80
C ARG A 49 -11.41 -10.59 5.36
N PRO A 50 -11.33 -11.52 4.38
CA PRO A 50 -11.35 -11.16 2.97
C PRO A 50 -12.62 -10.41 2.60
N LEU A 51 -12.46 -9.21 2.03
CA LEU A 51 -13.56 -8.38 1.54
C LEU A 51 -13.57 -8.29 0.02
N HIS A 52 -12.41 -8.02 -0.61
CA HIS A 52 -12.27 -7.94 -2.06
C HIS A 52 -11.29 -8.98 -2.58
N HIS A 53 -11.64 -9.58 -3.72
CA HIS A 53 -10.78 -10.50 -4.46
C HIS A 53 -10.55 -9.98 -5.87
N TRP A 54 -9.34 -9.55 -6.15
CA TRP A 54 -8.95 -9.11 -7.49
C TRP A 54 -8.39 -10.29 -8.26
N MET A 55 -8.74 -10.41 -9.56
CA MET A 55 -8.17 -11.43 -10.46
C MET A 55 -6.70 -11.15 -10.83
N SER A 56 -6.10 -10.13 -10.23
CA SER A 56 -4.72 -9.70 -10.46
C SER A 56 -3.78 -10.40 -9.48
N HIS A 57 -2.48 -10.30 -9.75
CA HIS A 57 -1.44 -10.75 -8.84
C HIS A 57 -0.78 -9.54 -8.20
N ALA A 58 -0.77 -9.52 -6.87
CA ALA A 58 -0.06 -8.49 -6.14
C ALA A 58 1.45 -8.69 -6.29
N GLN A 59 2.17 -7.59 -6.49
CA GLN A 59 3.63 -7.56 -6.49
C GLN A 59 4.12 -6.93 -5.19
N CYS A 60 5.25 -7.42 -4.68
CA CYS A 60 5.91 -6.77 -3.56
C CYS A 60 6.56 -5.47 -4.06
N GLU A 61 6.23 -4.34 -3.44
CA GLU A 61 6.83 -3.02 -3.75
C GLU A 61 8.36 -3.00 -3.60
N PHE A 62 8.92 -3.92 -2.80
CA PHE A 62 10.37 -4.08 -2.61
C PHE A 62 11.00 -5.08 -3.61
N ARG A 63 10.21 -5.62 -4.55
CA ARG A 63 10.65 -6.49 -5.65
C ARG A 63 11.45 -7.72 -5.21
N CYS A 64 11.22 -8.20 -3.99
CA CYS A 64 11.78 -9.46 -3.56
C CYS A 64 11.12 -10.63 -4.29
N GLN A 65 11.83 -11.74 -4.39
CA GLN A 65 11.27 -12.98 -4.91
C GLN A 65 10.25 -13.52 -3.88
N LEU A 66 8.97 -13.46 -4.24
CA LEU A 66 7.93 -14.12 -3.45
C LEU A 66 8.08 -15.65 -3.60
N PRO A 67 8.09 -16.42 -2.51
CA PRO A 67 8.05 -17.87 -2.59
C PRO A 67 6.68 -18.29 -3.14
N GLY A 68 6.69 -18.95 -4.30
CA GLY A 68 5.47 -19.16 -5.08
C GLY A 68 5.19 -17.90 -5.90
N SER A 69 5.44 -17.99 -7.20
CA SER A 69 5.01 -16.99 -8.16
C SER A 69 3.51 -16.75 -7.96
N HIS A 70 3.17 -15.52 -7.54
CA HIS A 70 1.81 -14.97 -7.43
C HIS A 70 1.09 -15.16 -6.09
N MET A 71 1.06 -14.10 -5.25
CA MET A 71 0.03 -13.97 -4.22
C MET A 71 -1.24 -13.37 -4.85
N PRO A 72 -2.44 -13.88 -4.50
CA PRO A 72 -3.70 -13.23 -4.83
C PRO A 72 -3.71 -11.78 -4.33
N ASP A 73 -4.30 -10.90 -5.12
CA ASP A 73 -4.56 -9.54 -4.68
C ASP A 73 -5.89 -9.54 -3.91
N VAL A 74 -5.80 -9.75 -2.59
CA VAL A 74 -6.94 -9.82 -1.67
C VAL A 74 -6.86 -8.65 -0.70
N GLU A 75 -7.97 -7.95 -0.49
CA GLU A 75 -8.09 -6.92 0.53
C GLU A 75 -8.83 -7.48 1.75
N LEU A 76 -8.23 -7.30 2.93
CA LEU A 76 -8.68 -7.80 4.22
C LEU A 76 -9.21 -6.65 5.08
N THR A 77 -10.17 -6.93 5.95
CA THR A 77 -10.79 -5.93 6.84
C THR A 77 -11.06 -6.46 8.25
N ASP A 78 -11.09 -5.54 9.21
CA ASP A 78 -11.63 -5.71 10.57
C ASP A 78 -12.95 -4.95 10.80
N SER A 79 -13.60 -4.46 9.73
CA SER A 79 -14.75 -3.52 9.67
C SER A 79 -14.47 -2.04 9.91
N MET A 80 -13.25 -1.65 10.27
CA MET A 80 -12.84 -0.25 10.40
C MET A 80 -11.76 0.13 9.38
N TYR A 81 -10.78 -0.75 9.21
CA TYR A 81 -9.69 -0.60 8.26
C TYR A 81 -9.79 -1.63 7.14
N LEU A 82 -9.24 -1.28 5.98
CA LEU A 82 -9.05 -2.16 4.85
C LEU A 82 -7.57 -2.16 4.46
N TRP A 83 -6.97 -3.34 4.28
CA TRP A 83 -5.57 -3.47 3.89
C TRP A 83 -5.36 -4.60 2.89
N PRO A 84 -4.40 -4.49 1.96
CA PRO A 84 -4.05 -5.61 1.08
C PRO A 84 -3.32 -6.69 1.86
N GLU A 85 -3.56 -7.96 1.52
CA GLU A 85 -2.85 -9.11 2.09
C GLU A 85 -1.32 -8.99 1.92
N MET A 86 -0.88 -8.39 0.80
CA MET A 86 0.53 -8.09 0.52
C MET A 86 1.21 -7.25 1.62
N LEU A 87 0.46 -6.46 2.39
CA LEU A 87 0.99 -5.68 3.50
C LEU A 87 1.63 -6.57 4.57
N ILE A 88 1.07 -7.75 4.80
CA ILE A 88 1.59 -8.72 5.78
C ILE A 88 3.00 -9.15 5.38
N HIS A 89 3.21 -9.46 4.10
CA HIS A 89 4.52 -9.82 3.56
C HIS A 89 5.52 -8.67 3.73
N GLN A 90 5.10 -7.42 3.48
CA GLN A 90 5.96 -6.25 3.62
C GLN A 90 6.39 -5.99 5.06
N ILE A 91 5.49 -6.17 6.02
CA ILE A 91 5.83 -6.08 7.44
C ILE A 91 6.81 -7.20 7.83
N GLU A 92 6.55 -8.41 7.39
CA GLU A 92 7.33 -9.59 7.78
C GLU A 92 8.74 -9.60 7.18
N GLN A 93 8.87 -9.27 5.89
CA GLN A 93 10.13 -9.41 5.14
C GLN A 93 10.89 -8.09 4.98
N HIS A 94 10.20 -6.96 4.97
CA HIS A 94 10.79 -5.65 4.64
C HIS A 94 10.78 -4.66 5.81
N SER A 95 10.36 -5.11 7.00
CA SER A 95 10.28 -4.28 8.21
C SER A 95 9.47 -3.00 8.00
N VAL A 96 8.45 -3.05 7.15
CA VAL A 96 7.47 -1.97 7.04
C VAL A 96 6.74 -1.87 8.38
N ARG A 97 6.76 -0.69 9.00
CA ARG A 97 6.07 -0.37 10.24
C ARG A 97 4.92 0.60 9.98
N LEU A 98 3.71 0.19 10.36
CA LEU A 98 2.49 0.97 10.16
C LEU A 98 2.40 2.18 11.11
N PRO A 99 1.61 3.21 10.77
CA PRO A 99 1.36 4.35 11.64
C PRO A 99 0.90 3.94 13.04
N ALA A 100 1.34 4.70 14.05
CA ALA A 100 1.05 4.44 15.45
C ALA A 100 -0.45 4.34 15.76
N GLN A 101 -1.31 5.08 15.05
CA GLN A 101 -2.76 5.01 15.22
C GLN A 101 -3.32 3.62 14.89
N PHE A 102 -2.89 3.02 13.78
CA PHE A 102 -3.32 1.66 13.43
C PHE A 102 -2.73 0.63 14.39
N VAL A 103 -1.45 0.77 14.74
CA VAL A 103 -0.79 -0.11 15.71
C VAL A 103 -1.53 -0.09 17.05
N ALA A 104 -1.86 1.08 17.58
CA ALA A 104 -2.61 1.23 18.81
C ALA A 104 -3.99 0.56 18.71
N HIS A 105 -4.73 0.80 17.61
CA HIS A 105 -6.01 0.14 17.35
C HIS A 105 -5.90 -1.39 17.41
N ALA A 106 -4.95 -1.97 16.67
CA ALA A 106 -4.78 -3.43 16.64
C ALA A 106 -4.34 -4.03 17.98
N LEU A 107 -3.55 -3.30 18.78
CA LEU A 107 -3.05 -3.77 20.08
C LEU A 107 -4.04 -3.61 21.24
N ASP A 108 -4.98 -2.67 21.13
CA ASP A 108 -6.04 -2.42 22.12
C ASP A 108 -7.16 -3.48 22.05
N GLN A 109 -7.26 -4.18 20.92
CA GLN A 109 -8.19 -5.28 20.75
C GLN A 109 -7.74 -6.49 21.58
N ALA A 110 -8.61 -6.94 22.50
CA ALA A 110 -8.37 -8.16 23.28
C ALA A 110 -8.33 -9.42 22.39
N ALA A 111 -9.10 -9.41 21.30
CA ALA A 111 -9.11 -10.42 20.25
C ALA A 111 -9.53 -9.76 18.91
N PHE A 112 -9.26 -10.42 17.78
CA PHE A 112 -9.70 -9.88 16.48
C PHE A 112 -11.23 -9.75 16.43
N PRO A 113 -11.78 -8.62 15.93
CA PRO A 113 -13.22 -8.35 15.93
C PRO A 113 -13.95 -9.11 14.82
N THR A 114 -13.93 -10.45 14.88
CA THR A 114 -14.46 -11.32 13.82
C THR A 114 -15.93 -11.08 13.51
N ALA A 115 -16.76 -10.81 14.53
CA ALA A 115 -18.19 -10.57 14.34
C ALA A 115 -18.44 -9.28 13.55
N GLN A 116 -17.78 -8.18 13.93
CA GLN A 116 -17.88 -6.90 13.24
C GLN A 116 -17.28 -6.98 11.84
N ALA A 117 -16.11 -7.62 11.71
CA ALA A 117 -15.49 -7.86 10.41
C ALA A 117 -16.45 -8.59 9.46
N ALA A 118 -17.25 -9.55 9.94
CA ALA A 118 -18.25 -10.29 9.16
C ALA A 118 -19.44 -9.44 8.68
N GLU A 119 -19.69 -8.27 9.29
CA GLU A 119 -20.75 -7.34 8.89
C GLU A 119 -20.32 -6.42 7.74
N ALA A 120 -19.03 -6.32 7.43
CA ALA A 120 -18.54 -5.50 6.32
C ALA A 120 -19.11 -5.98 4.96
N GLU A 121 -19.60 -5.05 4.15
CA GLU A 121 -20.13 -5.37 2.82
C GLU A 121 -19.09 -5.04 1.76
N GLU A 122 -18.98 -5.85 0.70
CA GLU A 122 -18.08 -5.62 -0.44
C GLU A 122 -18.36 -4.27 -1.15
N GLY A 123 -19.58 -3.74 -1.04
CA GLY A 123 -19.93 -2.40 -1.56
C GLY A 123 -19.56 -1.24 -0.64
N THR A 124 -18.92 -1.48 0.51
CA THR A 124 -18.58 -0.41 1.46
C THR A 124 -17.53 0.51 0.87
N ALA A 125 -17.79 1.80 0.87
CA ALA A 125 -16.84 2.80 0.39
C ALA A 125 -15.55 2.76 1.21
N VAL A 126 -14.42 3.04 0.57
CA VAL A 126 -13.09 3.08 1.21
C VAL A 126 -12.55 4.49 1.12
N ASP A 127 -12.15 5.06 2.25
CA ASP A 127 -11.52 6.36 2.38
C ASP A 127 -10.01 6.22 2.59
N TYR A 128 -9.22 6.69 1.63
CA TYR A 128 -7.76 6.72 1.71
C TYR A 128 -7.21 8.08 2.18
N THR A 129 -8.06 9.06 2.49
CA THR A 129 -7.64 10.41 2.87
C THR A 129 -6.66 10.40 4.04
N TRP A 130 -6.94 9.60 5.07
CA TRP A 130 -6.02 9.44 6.21
C TRP A 130 -4.67 8.86 5.79
N TRP A 131 -4.66 7.91 4.85
CA TRP A 131 -3.46 7.23 4.39
C TRP A 131 -2.58 8.11 3.51
N HIS A 132 -3.18 8.92 2.63
CA HIS A 132 -2.47 9.94 1.85
C HIS A 132 -1.67 10.91 2.73
N ALA A 133 -2.21 11.24 3.90
CA ALA A 133 -1.57 12.16 4.83
C ALA A 133 -0.42 11.53 5.63
N GLN A 134 -0.14 10.22 5.50
CA GLN A 134 0.86 9.56 6.32
C GLN A 134 2.29 9.86 5.83
N PRO A 135 3.15 10.48 6.66
CA PRO A 135 4.47 10.92 6.24
C PRO A 135 5.52 9.79 6.23
N GLY A 136 5.22 8.64 6.85
CA GLY A 136 6.20 7.60 7.15
C GLY A 136 7.31 8.07 8.10
N TRP A 137 8.40 7.31 8.14
CA TRP A 137 9.59 7.51 8.97
C TRP A 137 10.80 7.99 8.17
N GLN A 138 10.86 7.70 6.86
CA GLN A 138 12.02 7.96 5.99
C GLN A 138 11.65 8.51 4.60
N GLN A 139 11.44 9.82 4.45
CA GLN A 139 10.98 10.40 3.17
C GLN A 139 12.06 10.54 2.08
N LYS A 140 13.32 10.24 2.39
CA LYS A 140 14.45 10.39 1.45
C LYS A 140 14.72 9.17 0.59
N VAL A 141 14.00 8.08 0.82
CA VAL A 141 14.10 6.82 0.08
C VAL A 141 12.85 6.59 -0.75
N SER A 142 12.96 5.78 -1.80
CA SER A 142 11.82 5.42 -2.63
C SER A 142 11.95 4.01 -3.20
N THR A 143 10.86 3.25 -3.18
CA THR A 143 10.79 1.96 -3.89
C THR A 143 10.94 2.09 -5.39
N LEU A 144 10.72 3.28 -5.98
CA LEU A 144 10.97 3.53 -7.40
C LEU A 144 12.45 3.34 -7.76
N SER A 145 13.38 3.54 -6.83
CA SER A 145 14.81 3.28 -7.07
C SER A 145 15.15 1.79 -7.24
N LEU A 146 14.20 0.90 -6.91
CA LEU A 146 14.33 -0.55 -7.08
C LEU A 146 13.85 -1.01 -8.47
N LEU A 147 13.32 -0.10 -9.29
CA LEU A 147 12.83 -0.42 -10.62
C LEU A 147 13.96 -0.84 -11.56
N PRO A 148 13.81 -1.95 -12.30
CA PRO A 148 14.76 -2.30 -13.35
C PRO A 148 14.84 -1.21 -14.43
N PRO A 149 16.03 -0.87 -14.97
CA PRO A 149 16.19 0.18 -15.96
C PRO A 149 15.30 0.03 -17.20
N GLU A 150 15.01 -1.20 -17.62
CA GLU A 150 14.11 -1.49 -18.74
C GLU A 150 12.65 -1.12 -18.44
N GLU A 151 12.20 -1.32 -17.19
CA GLU A 151 10.86 -0.92 -16.75
C GLU A 151 10.75 0.60 -16.67
N VAL A 152 11.78 1.26 -16.15
CA VAL A 152 11.89 2.72 -16.13
C VAL A 152 11.82 3.29 -17.55
N ARG A 153 12.63 2.77 -18.48
CA ARG A 153 12.62 3.20 -19.88
C ARG A 153 11.27 2.95 -20.55
N CYS A 154 10.64 1.80 -20.30
CA CYS A 154 9.32 1.47 -20.84
C CYS A 154 8.26 2.47 -20.35
N TYR A 155 8.24 2.75 -19.04
CA TYR A 155 7.35 3.73 -18.45
C TYR A 155 7.56 5.13 -19.04
N LEU A 156 8.80 5.62 -19.05
CA LEU A 156 9.13 6.95 -19.60
C LEU A 156 8.75 7.08 -21.07
N SER A 157 8.95 6.03 -21.87
CA SER A 157 8.53 5.98 -23.27
C SER A 157 7.01 6.04 -23.43
N ARG A 158 6.24 5.35 -22.58
CA ARG A 158 4.78 5.41 -22.60
C ARG A 158 4.26 6.78 -22.12
N TYR A 159 4.86 7.32 -21.07
CA TYR A 159 4.56 8.66 -20.55
C TYR A 159 4.77 9.73 -21.62
N ALA A 160 5.92 9.74 -22.30
CA ALA A 160 6.23 10.72 -23.35
C ALA A 160 5.28 10.67 -24.56
N ARG A 161 4.67 9.50 -24.82
CA ARG A 161 3.68 9.30 -25.89
C ARG A 161 2.24 9.57 -25.46
N GLY A 162 1.99 9.90 -24.20
CA GLY A 162 0.63 10.00 -23.66
C GLY A 162 -0.12 8.66 -23.67
N ALA A 163 0.59 7.53 -23.65
CA ALA A 163 0.03 6.18 -23.77
C ALA A 163 -0.29 5.53 -22.40
N ILE A 164 -0.54 6.35 -21.39
CA ILE A 164 -0.91 5.90 -20.04
C ILE A 164 -2.17 6.65 -19.62
N GLU A 165 -3.20 5.89 -19.29
CA GLU A 165 -4.48 6.42 -18.82
C GLU A 165 -4.47 6.44 -17.29
N TYR A 166 -4.58 7.63 -16.70
CA TYR A 166 -4.50 7.84 -15.24
C TYR A 166 -5.85 8.06 -14.55
N GLY A 167 -6.96 8.00 -15.30
CA GLY A 167 -8.27 8.34 -14.77
C GLY A 167 -8.44 9.85 -14.58
N SER A 168 -9.20 10.25 -13.54
CA SER A 168 -9.41 11.66 -13.23
C SER A 168 -8.16 12.29 -12.63
N GLU A 169 -7.66 13.37 -13.23
CA GLU A 169 -6.48 14.09 -12.75
C GLU A 169 -6.86 15.42 -12.11
N THR A 170 -6.16 15.76 -11.02
CA THR A 170 -6.15 17.10 -10.40
C THR A 170 -4.82 17.78 -10.70
N ALA A 171 -4.72 19.09 -10.46
CA ALA A 171 -3.44 19.79 -10.57
C ALA A 171 -2.35 19.18 -9.68
N GLU A 172 -2.74 18.65 -8.52
CA GLU A 172 -1.84 18.00 -7.57
C GLU A 172 -1.34 16.65 -8.08
N THR A 173 -2.22 15.80 -8.62
CA THR A 173 -1.81 14.50 -9.17
C THR A 173 -0.87 14.68 -10.37
N VAL A 174 -1.14 15.67 -11.24
CA VAL A 174 -0.28 16.01 -12.37
C VAL A 174 1.10 16.49 -11.90
N ALA A 175 1.14 17.41 -10.93
CA ALA A 175 2.40 17.91 -10.39
C ALA A 175 3.22 16.80 -9.73
N ARG A 176 2.58 15.93 -8.95
CA ARG A 176 3.24 14.79 -8.30
C ARG A 176 3.79 13.79 -9.31
N ARG A 177 3.06 13.52 -10.39
CA ARG A 177 3.51 12.63 -11.46
C ARG A 177 4.70 13.21 -12.23
N ALA A 178 4.71 14.52 -12.48
CA ALA A 178 5.85 15.19 -13.10
C ALA A 178 7.13 15.04 -12.25
N GLN A 179 7.00 15.13 -10.92
CA GLN A 179 8.13 14.87 -10.00
C GLN A 179 8.62 13.42 -10.11
N ILE A 180 7.72 12.44 -10.09
CA ILE A 180 8.06 11.02 -10.26
C ILE A 180 8.81 10.80 -11.58
N VAL A 181 8.35 11.38 -12.68
CA VAL A 181 9.03 11.27 -13.99
C VAL A 181 10.43 11.87 -13.96
N GLN A 182 10.62 12.97 -13.23
CA GLN A 182 11.95 13.56 -13.05
C GLN A 182 12.87 12.64 -12.20
N GLU A 183 12.35 12.08 -11.10
CA GLU A 183 13.07 11.10 -10.27
C GLU A 183 13.52 9.90 -11.11
N LEU A 184 12.66 9.37 -11.97
CA LEU A 184 12.95 8.22 -12.83
C LEU A 184 14.01 8.52 -13.91
N ARG A 185 13.99 9.72 -14.50
CA ARG A 185 14.99 10.12 -15.50
C ARG A 185 16.39 10.12 -14.89
N GLN A 186 16.52 10.66 -13.67
CA GLN A 186 17.79 10.69 -12.94
C GLN A 186 18.35 9.30 -12.60
N GLN A 187 17.53 8.24 -12.62
CA GLN A 187 18.00 6.88 -12.36
C GLN A 187 18.62 6.19 -13.57
N ILE A 188 18.32 6.65 -14.79
CA ILE A 188 18.76 5.99 -16.04
C ILE A 188 19.78 6.82 -16.84
N ASP A 189 20.07 8.04 -16.38
CA ASP A 189 21.17 8.89 -16.86
C ASP A 189 22.51 8.47 -16.23
#